data_AF-A0A2V7WTI9-F1
#
_entry.id   AF-A0A2V7WTI9-F1
#
_cell.length_a   1.000
_cell.length_b   1.000
_cell.length_c   1.000
_cell.angle_alpha   90.00
_cell.angle_beta   90.00
_cell.angle_gamma   90.00
#
_symmetry.space_group_name_H-M   'P 1'
#
loop_
_entity.id
_entity.type
_entity.pdbx_description
1 polymer ?
#
loop_
_entity_poly.entity_id
_entity_poly.type
_entity_poly.pdbx_seq_one_letter_code
_entity_poly.pdbx_strand_id
1 'polypeptide(L)'
;MSSGWLGSAVNLGLVFIVVYIYEKRRFPMAACLAVVPVLLFFQPAKTMFRERYWARQSSDTSTERVSYWVENSWRLWNNAITSRDNEQLRELSNSTLSRFDLLRQTAHVIEFTPSRVPYQYGNLYSYMLVTFIPRYFWPDKPSVNDANRWYQVHYGLTDPQNLSVVSIAVGSVAESYISFGWLGPLLVILPLGIFLGTFERIFLHADSGVLFSCVGAVLFPQLLAIESQMAQYVAGLAQQIALILLVLIPTLEARSIAGRSLKLAAMPYALNRRSKANPNLPGPSILPRRTVGR
;
A
#
# COMPACT_ATOMS: atom_id res chain seq x y z
N MET A 1 -11.12 17.76 -2.45
CA MET A 1 -11.47 16.38 -2.86
C MET A 1 -10.88 15.97 -4.23
N SER A 2 -9.75 16.53 -4.69
CA SER A 2 -9.11 16.15 -5.97
C SER A 2 -7.73 15.48 -5.83
N SER A 3 -7.26 15.22 -4.60
CA SER A 3 -6.05 14.39 -4.38
C SER A 3 -6.28 12.91 -4.71
N GLY A 4 -7.54 12.46 -4.81
CA GLY A 4 -7.89 11.06 -5.03
C GLY A 4 -7.59 10.53 -6.44
N TRP A 5 -7.76 11.32 -7.50
CA TRP A 5 -7.67 10.80 -8.87
C TRP A 5 -6.23 10.47 -9.28
N LEU A 6 -5.29 11.37 -8.97
CA LEU A 6 -3.88 11.13 -9.26
C LEU A 6 -3.30 9.99 -8.40
N GLY A 7 -3.72 9.93 -7.13
CA GLY A 7 -3.34 8.84 -6.22
C GLY A 7 -3.86 7.48 -6.70
N SER A 8 -5.11 7.40 -7.14
CA SER A 8 -5.70 6.18 -7.71
C SER A 8 -5.01 5.76 -9.00
N ALA A 9 -4.67 6.70 -9.90
CA ALA A 9 -3.95 6.39 -11.13
C ALA A 9 -2.53 5.85 -10.84
N VAL A 10 -1.83 6.44 -9.87
CA VAL A 10 -0.51 5.96 -9.43
C VAL A 10 -0.60 4.57 -8.81
N ASN A 11 -1.61 4.32 -7.97
CA ASN A 11 -1.84 3.00 -7.39
C ASN A 11 -2.10 1.92 -8.45
N LEU A 12 -2.92 2.21 -9.47
CA LEU A 12 -3.14 1.29 -10.59
C LEU A 12 -1.85 1.04 -11.37
N GLY A 13 -1.06 2.09 -11.62
CA GLY A 13 0.26 1.96 -12.24
C GLY A 13 1.21 1.05 -11.45
N LEU A 14 1.23 1.19 -10.11
CA LEU A 14 2.01 0.33 -9.22
C LEU A 14 1.56 -1.13 -9.31
N VAL A 15 0.25 -1.40 -9.31
CA VAL A 15 -0.27 -2.77 -9.49
C VAL A 15 0.22 -3.37 -10.80
N PHE A 16 0.16 -2.63 -11.92
CA PHE A 16 0.66 -3.13 -13.21
C PHE A 16 2.16 -3.42 -13.20
N ILE A 17 2.95 -2.56 -12.55
CA ILE A 17 4.40 -2.78 -12.39
C ILE A 17 4.67 -4.05 -11.57
N VAL A 18 3.93 -4.27 -10.48
CA VAL A 18 4.07 -5.46 -9.63
C VAL A 18 3.73 -6.72 -10.42
N VAL A 19 2.62 -6.71 -11.16
CA VAL A 19 2.23 -7.84 -12.02
C VAL A 19 3.29 -8.09 -13.10
N TYR A 20 3.83 -7.04 -13.71
CA TYR A 20 4.91 -7.16 -14.69
C TYR A 20 6.19 -7.76 -14.09
N ILE A 21 6.60 -7.29 -12.90
CA ILE A 21 7.77 -7.83 -12.18
C ILE A 21 7.53 -9.29 -11.82
N TYR A 22 6.32 -9.64 -11.40
CA TYR A 22 5.95 -11.02 -11.08
C TYR A 22 6.04 -11.94 -12.31
N GLU A 23 5.50 -11.50 -13.46
CA GLU A 23 5.50 -12.30 -14.69
C GLU A 23 6.88 -12.42 -15.33
N LYS A 24 7.64 -11.32 -15.40
CA LYS A 24 8.94 -11.27 -16.10
C LYS A 24 10.15 -11.54 -15.21
N ARG A 25 9.98 -11.55 -13.88
CA ARG A 25 11.06 -11.62 -12.86
C ARG A 25 12.23 -10.67 -13.10
N ARG A 26 12.00 -9.58 -13.83
CA ARG A 26 12.98 -8.54 -14.10
C ARG A 26 12.44 -7.21 -13.63
N PHE A 27 13.24 -6.53 -12.82
CA PHE A 27 12.91 -5.16 -12.42
C PHE A 27 13.01 -4.27 -13.67
N PRO A 28 11.97 -3.47 -14.01
CA PRO A 28 11.97 -2.63 -15.20
C PRO A 28 12.83 -1.37 -14.97
N MET A 29 14.14 -1.57 -14.75
CA MET A 29 15.09 -0.48 -14.48
C MET A 29 15.05 0.59 -15.58
N ALA A 30 14.92 0.20 -16.84
CA ALA A 30 14.81 1.13 -17.96
C ALA A 30 13.56 2.03 -17.87
N ALA A 31 12.41 1.48 -17.44
CA ALA A 31 11.20 2.27 -17.23
C ALA A 31 11.33 3.19 -16.02
N CYS A 32 11.91 2.71 -14.92
CA CYS A 32 12.21 3.56 -13.76
C CYS A 32 13.16 4.70 -14.11
N LEU A 33 14.22 4.43 -14.89
CA LEU A 33 15.19 5.43 -15.33
C LEU A 33 14.56 6.47 -16.27
N ALA A 34 13.52 6.12 -17.02
CA ALA A 34 12.76 7.07 -17.82
C ALA A 34 11.74 7.89 -16.99
N VAL A 35 11.02 7.24 -16.08
CA VAL A 35 9.92 7.84 -15.32
C VAL A 35 10.42 8.75 -14.18
N VAL A 36 11.46 8.34 -13.46
CA VAL A 36 11.95 9.08 -12.29
C VAL A 36 12.41 10.50 -12.66
N PRO A 37 13.23 10.73 -13.71
CA PRO A 37 13.62 12.08 -14.13
C PRO A 37 12.43 12.95 -14.52
N VAL A 38 11.44 12.39 -15.22
CA VAL A 38 10.21 13.12 -15.57
C VAL A 38 9.47 13.54 -14.31
N LEU A 39 9.28 12.63 -13.35
CA LEU A 39 8.64 12.97 -12.09
C LEU A 39 9.43 14.03 -11.31
N LEU A 40 10.76 13.96 -11.29
CA LEU A 40 11.64 14.95 -10.65
C LEU A 40 11.51 16.32 -11.31
N PHE A 41 11.49 16.37 -12.64
CA PHE A 41 11.35 17.59 -13.42
C PHE A 41 10.05 18.35 -13.08
N PHE A 42 8.92 17.66 -13.02
CA PHE A 42 7.60 18.28 -12.82
C PHE A 42 7.28 18.67 -11.39
N GLN A 43 8.06 18.23 -10.39
CA GLN A 43 7.66 18.41 -9.00
C GLN A 43 7.78 19.81 -8.43
N PRO A 44 8.88 20.55 -8.67
CA PRO A 44 9.04 21.90 -8.13
C PRO A 44 7.86 22.81 -8.51
N ALA A 45 7.33 22.66 -9.72
CA ALA A 45 6.20 23.45 -10.20
C ALA A 45 4.84 23.03 -9.61
N LYS A 46 4.75 21.94 -8.83
CA LYS A 46 3.49 21.53 -8.18
C LYS A 46 3.03 22.55 -7.15
N THR A 47 3.93 23.24 -6.45
CA THR A 47 3.57 24.27 -5.47
C THR A 47 2.88 25.44 -6.17
N MET A 48 3.49 25.96 -7.24
CA MET A 48 2.94 27.00 -8.11
C MET A 48 1.59 26.58 -8.71
N PHE A 49 1.48 25.32 -9.14
CA PHE A 49 0.23 24.77 -9.65
C PHE A 49 -0.86 24.75 -8.57
N ARG A 50 -0.54 24.33 -7.33
CA ARG A 50 -1.49 24.32 -6.22
C ARG A 50 -1.91 25.75 -5.84
N GLU A 51 -1.00 26.69 -5.75
CA GLU A 51 -1.33 28.08 -5.41
C GLU A 51 -2.31 28.70 -6.42
N ARG A 52 -2.08 28.49 -7.72
CA ARG A 52 -2.92 29.04 -8.78
C ARG A 52 -4.28 28.35 -8.91
N TYR A 53 -4.29 27.01 -8.89
CA TYR A 53 -5.45 26.20 -9.28
C TYR A 53 -6.21 25.56 -8.11
N TRP A 54 -5.62 25.49 -6.92
CA TRP A 54 -6.26 24.91 -5.73
C TRP A 54 -6.97 25.96 -4.87
N ALA A 55 -6.43 27.18 -4.77
CA ALA A 55 -7.00 28.25 -3.96
C ALA A 55 -8.10 29.04 -4.69
N ARG A 56 -8.04 29.12 -6.03
CA ARG A 56 -9.05 29.75 -6.87
C ARG A 56 -9.69 28.71 -7.77
N GLN A 57 -11.02 28.62 -7.72
CA GLN A 57 -11.82 27.73 -8.57
C GLN A 57 -11.79 28.29 -9.99
N SER A 58 -10.71 28.02 -10.72
CA SER A 58 -10.47 28.54 -12.07
C SER A 58 -11.25 27.77 -13.12
N SER A 59 -11.84 28.47 -14.09
CA SER A 59 -12.52 27.90 -15.26
C SER A 59 -11.57 27.43 -16.37
N ASP A 60 -10.25 27.48 -16.14
CA ASP A 60 -9.21 27.14 -17.13
C ASP A 60 -9.33 25.70 -17.64
N THR A 61 -9.09 25.54 -18.94
CA THR A 61 -9.17 24.27 -19.67
C THR A 61 -8.03 23.33 -19.25
N SER A 62 -8.25 22.01 -19.28
CA SER A 62 -7.23 21.01 -18.92
C SER A 62 -5.90 21.16 -19.69
N THR A 63 -5.94 21.67 -20.92
CA THR A 63 -4.75 21.93 -21.75
C THR A 63 -3.91 23.10 -21.24
N GLU A 64 -4.57 24.19 -20.80
CA GLU A 64 -3.92 25.37 -20.23
C GLU A 64 -3.24 25.05 -18.90
N ARG A 65 -3.84 24.15 -18.12
CA ARG A 65 -3.26 23.66 -16.86
C ARG A 65 -1.96 22.89 -17.10
N VAL A 66 -1.93 22.04 -18.14
CA VAL A 66 -0.75 21.24 -18.49
C VAL A 66 0.34 22.12 -19.08
N SER A 67 0.02 23.03 -20.00
CA SER A 67 1.02 23.93 -20.58
C SER A 67 1.63 24.84 -19.50
N TYR A 68 0.80 25.38 -18.60
CA TYR A 68 1.28 26.15 -17.45
C TYR A 68 2.23 25.32 -16.58
N TRP A 69 1.90 24.06 -16.28
CA TRP A 69 2.74 23.22 -15.44
C TRP A 69 4.09 22.90 -16.10
N VAL A 70 4.10 22.60 -17.41
CA VAL A 70 5.33 22.37 -18.19
C VAL A 70 6.21 23.62 -18.23
N GLU A 71 5.63 24.76 -18.57
CA GLU A 71 6.36 26.02 -18.73
C GLU A 71 6.98 26.48 -17.41
N ASN A 72 6.24 26.40 -16.31
CA ASN A 72 6.77 26.76 -14.99
C ASN A 72 7.85 25.77 -14.52
N SER A 73 7.71 24.48 -14.82
CA SER A 73 8.74 23.48 -14.53
C SER A 73 10.03 23.81 -15.29
N TRP A 74 9.91 24.07 -16.60
CA TRP A 74 11.03 24.44 -17.45
C TRP A 74 11.71 25.72 -16.98
N ARG A 75 10.94 26.75 -16.65
CA ARG A 75 11.46 28.03 -16.16
C ARG A 75 12.23 27.88 -14.85
N LEU A 76 11.71 27.10 -13.89
CA LEU A 76 12.40 26.86 -12.62
C LEU A 76 13.75 26.18 -12.83
N TRP A 77 13.79 25.10 -13.61
CA TRP A 77 15.04 24.39 -13.90
C TRP A 77 16.02 25.24 -14.71
N ASN A 78 15.54 25.94 -15.74
CA ASN A 78 16.38 26.79 -16.57
C ASN A 78 16.99 27.94 -15.76
N ASN A 79 16.21 28.57 -14.89
CA ASN A 79 16.70 29.62 -14.00
C ASN A 79 17.74 29.05 -13.03
N ALA A 80 17.50 27.88 -12.42
CA ALA A 80 18.46 27.24 -11.52
C ALA A 80 19.81 26.96 -12.18
N ILE A 81 19.78 26.41 -13.39
CA ILE A 81 20.98 25.98 -14.12
C ILE A 81 21.74 27.20 -14.67
N THR A 82 21.02 28.25 -15.06
CA THR A 82 21.60 29.45 -15.66
C THR A 82 22.02 30.49 -14.61
N SER A 83 21.41 30.48 -13.43
CA SER A 83 21.78 31.36 -12.33
C SER A 83 23.18 31.02 -11.85
N ARG A 84 24.07 32.02 -11.83
CA ARG A 84 25.43 31.92 -11.25
C ARG A 84 25.42 31.84 -9.72
N ASP A 85 24.23 31.93 -9.13
CA ASP A 85 24.00 31.96 -7.70
C ASP A 85 23.63 30.57 -7.18
N ASN A 86 24.38 30.09 -6.20
CA ASN A 86 24.20 28.75 -5.64
C ASN A 86 22.92 28.64 -4.78
N GLU A 87 22.32 29.77 -4.40
CA GLU A 87 21.13 29.78 -3.54
C GLU A 87 19.89 29.20 -4.24
N GLN A 88 19.62 29.55 -5.51
CA GLN A 88 18.47 29.02 -6.26
C GLN A 88 18.61 27.52 -6.53
N LEU A 89 19.83 27.06 -6.81
CA LEU A 89 20.15 25.63 -6.93
C LEU A 89 19.93 24.90 -5.61
N ARG A 90 20.32 25.50 -4.47
CA ARG A 90 20.08 24.93 -3.14
C ARG A 90 18.60 24.90 -2.79
N GLU A 91 17.83 25.93 -3.12
CA GLU A 91 16.40 25.98 -2.87
C GLU A 91 15.63 24.92 -3.67
N LEU A 92 15.97 24.74 -4.95
CA LEU A 92 15.38 23.69 -5.78
C LEU A 92 15.84 22.29 -5.37
N SER A 93 17.09 22.16 -4.94
CA SER A 93 17.59 20.91 -4.35
C SER A 93 16.84 20.58 -3.07
N ASN A 94 16.66 21.54 -2.16
CA ASN A 94 15.88 21.38 -0.94
C ASN A 94 14.41 21.06 -1.22
N SER A 95 13.81 21.68 -2.24
CA SER A 95 12.45 21.39 -2.70
C SER A 95 12.34 19.97 -3.27
N THR A 96 13.38 19.48 -3.94
CA THR A 96 13.43 18.10 -4.45
C THR A 96 13.70 17.09 -3.33
N LEU A 97 14.60 17.44 -2.40
CA LEU A 97 14.94 16.68 -1.20
C LEU A 97 13.79 16.64 -0.19
N SER A 98 12.84 17.57 -0.26
CA SER A 98 11.59 17.52 0.51
C SER A 98 10.78 16.24 0.24
N ARG A 99 11.10 15.47 -0.81
CA ARG A 99 10.55 14.11 -0.99
C ARG A 99 11.09 13.07 -0.03
N PHE A 100 12.29 13.26 0.50
CA PHE A 100 12.83 12.49 1.61
C PHE A 100 12.31 13.02 2.96
N ASP A 101 11.14 13.66 2.96
CA ASP A 101 10.61 14.40 4.11
C ASP A 101 10.58 13.56 5.37
N LEU A 102 10.32 12.25 5.28
CA LEU A 102 10.31 11.36 6.44
C LEU A 102 11.62 11.35 7.21
N LEU A 103 12.77 11.44 6.53
CA LEU A 103 14.07 11.48 7.22
C LEU A 103 14.21 12.79 8.00
N ARG A 104 13.86 13.92 7.37
CA ARG A 104 13.89 15.25 7.98
C ARG A 104 12.87 15.36 9.13
N GLN A 105 11.67 14.83 8.94
CA GLN A 105 10.62 14.75 9.94
C GLN A 105 11.05 13.88 11.13
N THR A 106 11.68 12.73 10.87
CA THR A 106 12.20 11.86 11.93
C THR A 106 13.30 12.56 12.72
N ALA A 107 14.21 13.27 12.04
CA ALA A 107 15.24 14.05 12.72
C ALA A 107 14.64 15.16 13.61
N HIS A 108 13.65 15.89 13.09
CA HIS A 108 12.92 16.90 13.85
C HIS A 108 12.20 16.29 15.07
N VAL A 109 11.63 15.09 14.91
CA VAL A 109 11.00 14.35 16.01
C VAL A 109 12.00 13.98 17.11
N ILE A 110 13.17 13.49 16.72
CA ILE A 110 14.24 13.10 17.64
C ILE A 110 14.78 14.31 18.41
N GLU A 111 14.90 15.48 17.78
CA GLU A 111 15.39 16.70 18.42
C GLU A 111 14.39 17.27 19.44
N PHE A 112 13.09 17.19 19.15
CA PHE A 112 12.02 17.76 19.99
C PHE A 112 11.52 16.80 21.07
N THR A 113 11.80 15.49 20.96
CA THR A 113 11.39 14.47 21.93
C THR A 113 12.60 13.90 22.69
N PRO A 114 12.64 13.96 24.04
CA PRO A 114 11.52 14.28 24.94
C PRO A 114 11.48 15.75 25.43
N SER A 115 12.36 16.61 24.93
CA SER A 115 12.64 17.94 25.51
C SER A 115 11.46 18.92 25.44
N ARG A 116 10.71 18.94 24.33
CA ARG A 116 9.50 19.76 24.14
C ARG A 116 8.22 18.93 24.09
N VAL A 117 8.28 17.76 23.47
CA VAL A 117 7.15 16.84 23.38
C VAL A 117 7.46 15.60 24.22
N PRO A 118 6.68 15.31 25.28
CA PRO A 118 6.90 14.12 26.10
C PRO A 118 6.52 12.85 25.33
N TYR A 119 7.13 11.72 25.72
CA TYR A 119 6.79 10.42 25.17
C TYR A 119 5.29 10.13 25.29
N GLN A 120 4.70 9.60 24.23
CA GLN A 120 3.26 9.33 24.16
C GLN A 120 2.86 7.95 24.67
N TYR A 121 3.83 7.07 24.98
CA TYR A 121 3.61 5.75 25.58
C TYR A 121 2.52 4.92 24.90
N GLY A 122 2.42 5.02 23.57
CA GLY A 122 1.47 4.26 22.79
C GLY A 122 0.11 4.92 22.54
N ASN A 123 -0.11 6.15 23.04
CA ASN A 123 -1.36 6.88 22.86
C ASN A 123 -1.75 7.04 21.37
N LEU A 124 -0.77 7.26 20.48
CA LEU A 124 -1.00 7.37 19.04
C LEU A 124 -1.45 6.05 18.40
N TYR A 125 -1.03 4.90 18.94
CA TYR A 125 -1.50 3.59 18.48
C TYR A 125 -2.92 3.27 18.94
N SER A 126 -3.45 3.95 19.98
CA SER A 126 -4.83 3.74 20.43
C SER A 126 -5.86 4.04 19.33
N TYR A 127 -5.57 5.01 18.45
CA TYR A 127 -6.40 5.34 17.29
C TYR A 127 -6.55 4.17 16.30
N MET A 128 -5.59 3.24 16.27
CA MET A 128 -5.72 2.00 15.50
C MET A 128 -6.87 1.13 16.02
N LEU A 129 -6.94 0.94 17.34
CA LEU A 129 -7.99 0.11 17.95
C LEU A 129 -9.38 0.70 17.72
N VAL A 130 -9.51 2.03 17.82
CA VAL A 130 -10.76 2.77 17.57
C VAL A 130 -11.22 2.67 16.10
N THR A 131 -10.30 2.38 15.17
CA THR A 131 -10.65 2.21 13.75
C THR A 131 -11.60 1.05 13.54
N PHE A 132 -11.40 -0.07 14.24
CA PHE A 132 -12.16 -1.30 14.05
C PHE A 132 -13.63 -1.19 14.49
N ILE A 133 -13.98 -0.17 15.28
CA ILE A 133 -15.36 0.08 15.73
C ILE A 133 -16.13 0.81 14.62
N PRO A 134 -17.15 0.23 13.98
CA PRO A 134 -17.92 0.93 12.94
C PRO A 134 -18.57 2.21 13.47
N ARG A 135 -18.63 3.27 12.64
CA ARG A 135 -19.27 4.55 13.01
C ARG A 135 -20.75 4.41 13.36
N TYR A 136 -21.40 3.33 12.95
CA TYR A 136 -22.77 3.00 13.34
C TYR A 136 -22.91 2.84 14.86
N PHE A 137 -21.92 2.22 15.52
CA PHE A 137 -21.93 2.00 16.98
C PHE A 137 -21.33 3.17 17.76
N TRP A 138 -20.44 3.96 17.16
CA TRP A 138 -19.86 5.15 17.78
C TRP A 138 -19.72 6.30 16.75
N PRO A 139 -20.76 7.16 16.63
CA PRO A 139 -20.79 8.23 15.65
C PRO A 139 -19.67 9.27 15.85
N ASP A 140 -19.47 9.69 17.11
CA ASP A 140 -18.52 10.72 17.52
C ASP A 140 -17.08 10.21 17.72
N LYS A 141 -16.75 9.02 17.18
CA LYS A 141 -15.43 8.43 17.40
C LYS A 141 -14.31 9.30 16.79
N PRO A 142 -13.15 9.39 17.47
CA PRO A 142 -11.97 10.05 16.93
C PRO A 142 -11.56 9.46 15.58
N SER A 143 -11.12 10.31 14.68
CA SER A 143 -10.63 9.91 13.37
C SER A 143 -9.17 9.48 13.46
N VAL A 144 -8.78 8.52 12.63
CA VAL A 144 -7.36 8.15 12.47
C VAL A 144 -6.51 9.35 12.03
N ASN A 145 -7.12 10.29 11.31
CA ASN A 145 -6.47 11.53 10.90
C ASN A 145 -6.19 12.48 12.08
N ASP A 146 -6.82 12.28 13.24
CA ASP A 146 -6.56 13.11 14.42
C ASP A 146 -5.18 12.83 15.02
N ALA A 147 -4.64 11.63 14.81
CA ALA A 147 -3.27 11.31 15.19
C ALA A 147 -2.25 12.12 14.35
N ASN A 148 -2.49 12.28 13.04
CA ASN A 148 -1.69 13.16 12.17
C ASN A 148 -1.84 14.62 12.57
N ARG A 149 -3.05 15.06 12.95
CA ARG A 149 -3.31 16.43 13.41
C ARG A 149 -2.60 16.74 14.71
N TRP A 150 -2.64 15.80 15.66
CA TRP A 150 -1.92 15.92 16.93
C TRP A 150 -0.43 16.15 16.68
N TYR A 151 0.18 15.33 15.81
CA TYR A 151 1.57 15.47 15.41
C TYR A 151 1.87 16.86 14.80
N GLN A 152 1.07 17.29 13.82
CA GLN A 152 1.29 18.56 13.14
C GLN A 152 1.24 19.77 14.07
N VAL A 153 0.36 19.76 15.08
CA VAL A 153 0.25 20.85 16.06
C VAL A 153 1.40 20.82 17.06
N HIS A 154 1.69 19.66 17.65
CA HIS A 154 2.68 19.56 18.74
C HIS A 154 4.12 19.76 18.25
N TYR A 155 4.38 19.47 16.97
CA TYR A 155 5.66 19.72 16.33
C TYR A 155 5.70 21.03 15.54
N GLY A 156 4.65 21.86 15.59
CA GLY A 156 4.62 23.17 14.95
C GLY A 156 4.72 23.14 13.41
N LEU A 157 4.32 22.04 12.78
CA LEU A 157 4.38 21.85 11.33
C LEU A 157 3.22 22.56 10.60
N THR A 158 2.09 22.75 11.27
CA THR A 158 0.91 23.40 10.69
C THR A 158 0.14 24.14 11.77
N ASP A 159 -0.29 25.36 11.45
CA ASP A 159 -1.17 26.14 12.32
C ASP A 159 -2.48 25.39 12.57
N PRO A 160 -3.00 25.33 13.82
CA PRO A 160 -4.28 24.72 14.14
C PRO A 160 -5.44 25.13 13.22
N GLN A 161 -5.43 26.35 12.68
CA GLN A 161 -6.46 26.86 11.77
C GLN A 161 -6.41 26.23 10.36
N ASN A 162 -5.27 25.66 9.95
CA ASN A 162 -5.04 25.11 8.61
C ASN A 162 -5.06 23.56 8.55
N LEU A 163 -5.40 22.89 9.66
CA LEU A 163 -5.45 21.41 9.79
C LEU A 163 -6.50 20.71 8.90
N SER A 164 -7.38 21.48 8.24
CA SER A 164 -8.36 20.95 7.28
C SER A 164 -7.83 20.88 5.84
N VAL A 165 -6.72 21.56 5.55
CA VAL A 165 -6.18 21.73 4.18
C VAL A 165 -4.90 20.92 3.96
N VAL A 166 -4.07 20.77 5.00
CA VAL A 166 -2.80 20.05 4.94
C VAL A 166 -2.80 18.94 5.99
N SER A 167 -2.43 17.73 5.56
CA SER A 167 -2.21 16.59 6.45
C SER A 167 -0.86 15.98 6.15
N ILE A 168 0.03 16.06 7.14
CA ILE A 168 1.39 15.51 7.12
C ILE A 168 1.38 14.30 8.06
N ALA A 169 1.68 13.13 7.50
CA ALA A 169 1.84 11.92 8.29
C ALA A 169 3.24 11.87 8.90
N VAL A 170 3.31 11.54 10.19
CA VAL A 170 4.58 11.41 10.95
C VAL A 170 5.44 10.23 10.45
N GLY A 171 4.80 9.22 9.86
CA GLY A 171 5.43 7.96 9.48
C GLY A 171 5.63 7.01 10.65
N SER A 172 5.59 5.71 10.35
CA SER A 172 5.60 4.64 11.35
C SER A 172 6.88 4.60 12.21
N VAL A 173 8.03 4.99 11.64
CA VAL A 173 9.31 5.02 12.36
C VAL A 173 9.34 6.14 13.39
N ALA A 174 9.02 7.37 12.99
CA ALA A 174 9.03 8.50 13.90
C ALA A 174 7.94 8.35 14.98
N GLU A 175 6.74 7.86 14.63
CA GLU A 175 5.67 7.55 15.60
C GLU A 175 6.12 6.58 16.70
N SER A 176 6.90 5.57 16.32
CA SER A 176 7.43 4.59 17.27
C SER A 176 8.43 5.23 18.24
N TYR A 177 9.28 6.15 17.77
CA TYR A 177 10.18 6.91 18.62
C TYR A 177 9.43 7.87 19.56
N ILE A 178 8.38 8.54 19.07
CA ILE A 178 7.52 9.39 19.92
C ILE A 178 6.87 8.57 21.04
N SER A 179 6.54 7.31 20.79
CA SER A 179 5.84 6.48 21.75
C SER A 179 6.77 5.85 22.79
N PHE A 180 7.92 5.32 22.36
CA PHE A 180 8.78 4.48 23.22
C PHE A 180 10.28 4.85 23.17
N GLY A 181 10.62 6.00 22.59
CA GLY A 181 11.99 6.45 22.41
C GLY A 181 12.80 5.52 21.51
N TRP A 182 14.09 5.36 21.82
CA TRP A 182 15.02 4.55 21.01
C TRP A 182 14.62 3.08 20.86
N LEU A 183 13.84 2.53 21.80
CA LEU A 183 13.32 1.17 21.71
C LEU A 183 12.10 1.04 20.79
N GLY A 184 11.41 2.14 20.51
CA GLY A 184 10.17 2.15 19.71
C GLY A 184 10.34 1.59 18.30
N PRO A 185 11.31 2.07 17.51
CA PRO A 185 11.54 1.54 16.17
C PRO A 185 11.81 0.04 16.17
N LEU A 186 12.57 -0.46 17.14
CA LEU A 186 12.81 -1.89 17.28
C LEU A 186 11.51 -2.65 17.61
N LEU A 187 10.68 -2.13 18.51
CA LEU A 187 9.43 -2.79 18.92
C LEU A 187 8.34 -2.78 17.84
N VAL A 188 8.32 -1.79 16.96
CA VAL A 188 7.23 -1.60 15.99
C VAL A 188 7.63 -2.02 14.58
N ILE A 189 8.83 -1.64 14.12
CA ILE A 189 9.28 -1.88 12.75
C ILE A 189 9.74 -3.32 12.55
N LEU A 190 10.34 -3.95 13.56
CA LEU A 190 10.77 -5.35 13.45
C LEU A 190 9.56 -6.30 13.27
N PRO A 191 8.50 -6.24 14.10
CA PRO A 191 7.31 -7.05 13.85
C PRO A 191 6.63 -6.73 12.51
N LEU A 192 6.62 -5.46 12.11
CA LEU A 192 6.11 -5.07 10.80
C LEU A 192 6.93 -5.71 9.65
N GLY A 193 8.26 -5.74 9.76
CA GLY A 193 9.13 -6.42 8.80
C GLY A 193 8.87 -7.93 8.73
N ILE A 194 8.69 -8.59 9.89
CA ILE A 194 8.32 -10.01 9.94
C ILE A 194 6.96 -10.26 9.27
N PHE A 195 5.97 -9.39 9.54
CA PHE A 195 4.66 -9.45 8.90
C PHE A 195 4.77 -9.32 7.37
N LEU A 196 5.53 -8.33 6.89
CA LEU A 196 5.75 -8.12 5.46
C LEU A 196 6.46 -9.29 4.79
N GLY A 197 7.51 -9.83 5.40
CA GLY A 197 8.22 -11.00 4.87
C GLY A 197 7.34 -12.27 4.85
N THR A 198 6.48 -12.42 5.85
CA THR A 198 5.49 -13.52 5.88
C THR A 198 4.43 -13.34 4.79
N PHE A 199 3.94 -12.10 4.60
CA PHE A 199 3.00 -11.77 3.54
C PHE A 199 3.57 -12.08 2.16
N GLU A 200 4.80 -11.64 1.87
CA GLU A 200 5.48 -11.92 0.62
C GLU A 200 5.57 -13.42 0.35
N ARG A 201 5.97 -14.20 1.37
CA ARG A 201 6.11 -15.65 1.26
C ARG A 201 4.79 -16.39 1.00
N ILE A 202 3.67 -15.88 1.49
CA ILE A 202 2.35 -16.52 1.32
C ILE A 202 1.70 -16.10 0.01
N PHE A 203 1.73 -14.80 -0.31
CA PHE A 203 0.92 -14.23 -1.40
C PHE A 203 1.70 -13.96 -2.68
N LEU A 204 3.01 -13.73 -2.61
CA LEU A 204 3.83 -13.32 -3.76
C LEU A 204 4.89 -14.36 -4.16
N HIS A 205 4.94 -15.50 -3.48
CA HIS A 205 5.90 -16.56 -3.81
C HIS A 205 5.53 -17.27 -5.12
N ALA A 206 6.51 -17.79 -5.86
CA ALA A 206 6.31 -18.42 -7.17
C ALA A 206 5.36 -19.64 -7.15
N ASP A 207 5.30 -20.35 -6.02
CA ASP A 207 4.44 -21.52 -5.82
C ASP A 207 3.05 -21.13 -5.30
N SER A 208 2.79 -19.83 -5.08
CA SER A 208 1.46 -19.35 -4.70
C SER A 208 0.50 -19.50 -5.89
N GLY A 209 -0.68 -20.07 -5.65
CA GLY A 209 -1.68 -20.22 -6.71
C GLY A 209 -2.12 -18.87 -7.26
N VAL A 210 -2.51 -18.80 -8.53
CA VAL A 210 -2.84 -17.55 -9.26
C VAL A 210 -3.75 -16.60 -8.48
N LEU A 211 -4.74 -17.13 -7.76
CA LEU A 211 -5.64 -16.33 -6.91
C LEU A 211 -4.89 -15.59 -5.79
N PHE A 212 -3.97 -16.26 -5.08
CA PHE A 212 -3.18 -15.65 -4.01
C PHE A 212 -2.22 -14.60 -4.56
N SER A 213 -1.63 -14.85 -5.73
CA SER A 213 -0.75 -13.90 -6.43
C SER A 213 -1.50 -12.63 -6.84
N CYS A 214 -2.73 -12.75 -7.36
CA CYS A 214 -3.57 -11.60 -7.69
C CYS A 214 -3.96 -10.80 -6.44
N VAL A 215 -4.33 -11.48 -5.34
CA VAL A 215 -4.63 -10.82 -4.06
C VAL A 215 -3.39 -10.09 -3.52
N GLY A 216 -2.23 -10.72 -3.57
CA GLY A 216 -0.95 -10.13 -3.20
C GLY A 216 -0.64 -8.87 -3.99
N ALA A 217 -0.80 -8.91 -5.32
CA ALA A 217 -0.55 -7.77 -6.21
C ALA A 217 -1.46 -6.57 -5.93
N VAL A 218 -2.72 -6.81 -5.55
CA VAL A 218 -3.68 -5.75 -5.20
C VAL A 218 -3.38 -5.11 -3.83
N LEU A 219 -2.91 -5.91 -2.86
CA LEU A 219 -2.56 -5.42 -1.52
C LEU A 219 -1.19 -4.74 -1.48
N PHE A 220 -0.29 -5.07 -2.40
CA PHE A 220 1.10 -4.58 -2.39
C PHE A 220 1.26 -3.05 -2.35
N PRO A 221 0.50 -2.23 -3.13
CA PRO A 221 0.61 -0.78 -3.04
C PRO A 221 0.32 -0.22 -1.65
N GLN A 222 -0.63 -0.82 -0.91
CA GLN A 222 -0.91 -0.43 0.46
C GLN A 222 0.22 -0.83 1.40
N LEU A 223 0.90 -1.95 1.15
CA LEU A 223 2.06 -2.37 1.93
C LEU A 223 3.25 -1.40 1.76
N LEU A 224 3.40 -0.80 0.57
CA LEU A 224 4.40 0.23 0.31
C LEU A 224 4.11 1.56 1.03
N ALA A 225 2.88 1.79 1.50
CA ALA A 225 2.52 3.00 2.24
C ALA A 225 3.02 3.00 3.69
N ILE A 226 4.19 2.40 3.96
CA ILE A 226 4.83 2.33 5.29
C ILE A 226 5.18 3.72 5.86
N GLU A 227 5.28 4.69 4.96
CA GLU A 227 5.48 6.11 5.27
C GLU A 227 4.25 6.78 5.90
N SER A 228 3.10 6.10 5.90
CA SER A 228 1.93 6.57 6.63
C SER A 228 2.04 6.30 8.13
N GLN A 229 1.21 6.98 8.90
CA GLN A 229 1.09 6.72 10.33
C GLN A 229 0.50 5.32 10.55
N MET A 230 0.96 4.59 11.57
CA MET A 230 0.68 3.16 11.73
C MET A 230 -0.83 2.88 11.85
N ALA A 231 -1.57 3.73 12.56
CA ALA A 231 -3.01 3.61 12.66
C ALA A 231 -3.70 3.70 11.29
N GLN A 232 -3.23 4.58 10.40
CA GLN A 232 -3.76 4.74 9.04
C GLN A 232 -3.35 3.56 8.14
N TYR A 233 -2.12 3.09 8.30
CA TYR A 233 -1.60 1.93 7.58
C TYR A 233 -2.45 0.68 7.86
N VAL A 234 -2.65 0.34 9.13
CA VAL A 234 -3.42 -0.83 9.56
C VAL A 234 -4.90 -0.68 9.22
N ALA A 235 -5.47 0.52 9.39
CA ALA A 235 -6.84 0.81 8.98
C ALA A 235 -7.07 0.53 7.49
N GLY A 236 -6.18 1.03 6.63
CA GLY A 236 -6.27 0.83 5.19
C GLY A 236 -6.11 -0.63 4.78
N LEU A 237 -5.17 -1.36 5.41
CA LEU A 237 -5.01 -2.80 5.19
C LEU A 237 -6.26 -3.59 5.60
N ALA A 238 -6.81 -3.31 6.79
CA ALA A 238 -8.01 -3.97 7.27
C ALA A 238 -9.21 -3.74 6.33
N GLN A 239 -9.38 -2.51 5.83
CA GLN A 239 -10.42 -2.17 4.86
C GLN A 239 -10.25 -2.92 3.53
N GLN A 240 -9.03 -2.99 2.99
CA GLN A 240 -8.77 -3.72 1.75
C GLN A 240 -8.99 -5.23 1.92
N ILE A 241 -8.55 -5.81 3.03
CA ILE A 241 -8.79 -7.22 3.34
C ILE A 241 -10.30 -7.49 3.47
N ALA A 242 -11.04 -6.62 4.16
CA ALA A 242 -12.49 -6.76 4.28
C ALA A 242 -13.20 -6.70 2.92
N LEU A 243 -12.78 -5.81 2.02
CA LEU A 243 -13.30 -5.74 0.66
C LEU A 243 -12.98 -7.00 -0.14
N ILE A 244 -11.75 -7.50 -0.06
CA ILE A 244 -11.34 -8.73 -0.74
C ILE A 244 -12.15 -9.92 -0.24
N LEU A 245 -12.35 -10.04 1.07
CA LEU A 245 -13.18 -11.09 1.66
C LEU A 245 -14.63 -10.98 1.17
N LEU A 246 -15.21 -9.78 1.18
CA LEU A 246 -16.57 -9.54 0.68
C LEU A 246 -16.74 -9.95 -0.79
N VAL A 247 -15.73 -9.71 -1.63
CA VAL A 247 -15.73 -10.10 -3.04
C VAL A 247 -15.48 -11.61 -3.23
N LEU A 248 -14.62 -12.22 -2.40
CA LEU A 248 -14.26 -13.64 -2.54
C LEU A 248 -15.29 -14.59 -1.93
N ILE A 249 -15.99 -14.22 -0.84
CA ILE A 249 -16.99 -15.07 -0.18
C ILE A 249 -18.02 -15.64 -1.16
N PRO A 250 -18.69 -14.84 -2.02
CA PRO A 250 -19.64 -15.36 -3.01
C PRO A 250 -19.00 -16.34 -4.01
N THR A 251 -17.75 -16.10 -4.39
CA THR A 251 -17.04 -16.95 -5.37
C THR A 251 -16.63 -18.30 -4.79
N LEU A 252 -16.25 -18.32 -3.50
CA LEU A 252 -15.91 -19.53 -2.77
C LEU A 252 -17.16 -20.36 -2.45
N GLU A 253 -18.25 -19.70 -2.06
CA GLU A 253 -19.54 -20.36 -1.84
C GLU A 253 -20.07 -20.99 -3.13
N ALA A 254 -20.05 -20.26 -4.25
CA ALA A 254 -20.46 -20.77 -5.56
C ALA A 254 -19.64 -22.00 -6.00
N ARG A 255 -18.32 -22.00 -5.77
CA ARG A 255 -17.45 -23.16 -6.03
C ARG A 255 -17.74 -24.32 -5.09
N SER A 256 -18.05 -24.07 -3.82
CA SER A 256 -18.41 -25.14 -2.87
C SER A 256 -19.74 -25.79 -3.22
N ILE A 257 -20.72 -24.99 -3.68
CA ILE A 257 -22.04 -25.45 -4.10
C ILE A 257 -21.91 -26.28 -5.39
N ALA A 258 -21.14 -25.80 -6.37
CA ALA A 258 -20.85 -26.54 -7.61
C ALA A 258 -20.07 -27.85 -7.33
N GLY A 259 -19.12 -27.83 -6.40
CA GLY A 259 -18.37 -29.03 -6.00
C GLY A 259 -19.23 -30.06 -5.25
N ARG A 260 -20.18 -29.60 -4.42
CA ARG A 260 -21.17 -30.47 -3.77
C ARG A 260 -22.15 -31.05 -4.78
N SER A 261 -22.68 -30.26 -5.72
CA SER A 261 -23.61 -30.75 -6.74
C SER A 261 -22.96 -31.76 -7.69
N LEU A 262 -21.70 -31.57 -8.09
CA LEU A 262 -20.92 -32.55 -8.86
C LEU A 262 -20.67 -33.86 -8.09
N LYS A 263 -20.35 -33.79 -6.79
CA LYS A 263 -20.21 -35.00 -5.95
C LYS A 263 -21.54 -35.74 -5.77
N LEU A 264 -22.65 -35.02 -5.59
CA LEU A 264 -24.00 -35.58 -5.49
C LEU A 264 -24.47 -36.17 -6.82
N ALA A 265 -24.16 -35.56 -7.96
CA ALA A 265 -24.48 -36.09 -9.29
C ALA A 265 -23.61 -37.31 -9.68
N ALA A 266 -22.38 -37.42 -9.17
CA ALA A 266 -21.52 -38.58 -9.37
C ALA A 266 -21.89 -39.79 -8.47
N MET A 267 -22.58 -39.55 -7.34
CA MET A 267 -22.96 -40.57 -6.37
C MET A 267 -23.94 -41.65 -6.89
N PRO A 268 -24.98 -41.34 -7.68
CA PRO A 268 -25.87 -42.36 -8.24
C PRO A 268 -25.23 -43.19 -9.38
N TYR A 269 -24.20 -42.65 -10.06
CA TYR A 269 -23.56 -43.37 -11.18
C TYR A 269 -22.60 -44.47 -10.70
N ALA A 270 -21.96 -44.29 -9.54
CA ALA A 270 -21.05 -45.27 -8.96
C ALA A 270 -21.78 -46.48 -8.33
N LEU A 271 -22.99 -46.29 -7.81
CA LEU A 271 -23.80 -47.37 -7.21
C LEU A 271 -24.38 -48.31 -8.28
N ASN A 272 -24.71 -47.80 -9.47
CA ASN A 272 -25.30 -48.62 -10.54
C ASN A 272 -24.27 -49.51 -11.28
N ARG A 273 -22.97 -49.20 -11.17
CA ARG A 273 -21.90 -50.04 -11.74
C ARG A 273 -21.52 -51.25 -10.88
N ARG A 274 -21.79 -51.21 -9.56
CA ARG A 274 -21.59 -52.37 -8.67
C ARG A 274 -22.72 -53.41 -8.75
N SER A 275 -23.91 -53.04 -9.20
CA SER A 275 -25.05 -53.96 -9.34
C SER A 275 -25.09 -54.73 -10.67
N LYS A 276 -24.23 -54.39 -11.65
CA LYS A 276 -24.14 -55.09 -12.95
C LYS A 276 -22.81 -55.84 -13.13
N ALA A 277 -22.20 -56.31 -12.04
CA ALA A 277 -21.18 -57.35 -12.13
C ALA A 277 -21.88 -58.71 -12.31
N ASN A 278 -21.93 -59.17 -13.55
CA ASN A 278 -22.43 -60.48 -13.95
C ASN A 278 -21.70 -61.60 -13.18
N PRO A 279 -22.39 -62.52 -12.48
CA PRO A 279 -21.74 -63.60 -11.71
C PRO A 279 -21.04 -64.69 -12.53
N ASN A 280 -20.98 -64.58 -13.87
CA ASN A 280 -20.42 -65.63 -14.76
C ASN A 280 -19.09 -65.28 -15.45
N LEU A 281 -18.23 -64.44 -14.86
CA LEU A 281 -16.87 -64.25 -15.37
C LEU A 281 -15.87 -65.10 -14.56
N PRO A 282 -15.08 -65.99 -15.22
CA PRO A 282 -14.08 -66.79 -14.53
C PRO A 282 -13.00 -65.89 -13.93
N GLY A 283 -12.62 -66.17 -12.68
CA GLY A 283 -11.67 -65.39 -11.90
C GLY A 283 -10.28 -65.28 -12.55
N PRO A 284 -9.50 -64.23 -12.21
CA PRO A 284 -8.21 -64.00 -12.83
C PRO A 284 -7.23 -65.13 -12.46
N SER A 285 -6.64 -65.73 -13.50
CA SER A 285 -5.57 -66.70 -13.40
C SER A 285 -4.36 -66.09 -12.70
N ILE A 286 -3.93 -66.75 -11.62
CA ILE A 286 -2.70 -66.46 -10.89
C ILE A 286 -1.53 -66.80 -11.83
N LEU A 287 -0.83 -65.79 -12.33
CA LEU A 287 0.47 -65.97 -12.99
C LEU A 287 1.56 -66.21 -11.93
N PRO A 288 2.49 -67.15 -12.15
CA PRO A 288 3.49 -67.51 -11.16
C PRO A 288 4.60 -66.46 -11.03
N ARG A 289 5.01 -66.24 -9.78
CA ARG A 289 6.20 -65.50 -9.35
C ARG A 289 7.44 -66.02 -10.10
N ARG A 290 8.06 -65.20 -10.95
CA ARG A 290 9.43 -65.44 -11.44
C ARG A 290 10.42 -64.97 -10.37
N THR A 291 10.99 -65.93 -9.66
CA THR A 291 12.30 -65.81 -9.00
C THR A 291 13.39 -65.86 -10.05
N VAL A 292 14.23 -64.83 -10.17
CA VAL A 292 15.63 -65.00 -10.59
C VAL A 292 16.46 -63.98 -9.83
N GLY A 293 17.30 -64.48 -8.92
CA GLY A 293 18.46 -63.75 -8.43
C GLY A 293 19.69 -64.16 -9.23
N ARG A 294 20.51 -63.17 -9.59
CA ARG A 294 21.97 -63.14 -9.43
C ARG A 294 22.43 -61.72 -9.69
#